data_AF-A0A0E2NVG1-F1
#
_entry.id   AF-A0A0E2NVG1-F1
#
_cell.length_a   1.000
_cell.length_b   1.000
_cell.length_c   1.000
_cell.angle_alpha   90.00
_cell.angle_beta   90.00
_cell.angle_gamma   90.00
#
_symmetry.space_group_name_H-M   'P 1'
#
loop_
_entity.id
_entity.type
_entity.pdbx_description
1 polymer ?
#
loop_
_entity_poly.entity_id
_entity_poly.type
_entity_poly.pdbx_seq_one_letter_code
_entity_poly.pdbx_strand_id
1 'polypeptide(L)'
;MCGRFALTATPDQTAALLGLAELEDFPARYNIAPTQPVLMALSGPPRMPGSNFPDRQAMLVRWGLIPTWVKDTREFPLLINARSEGAIEKASFKAAMRHRRALVPASGFYEWQQSGSGKKGQPYWIRPRHGGLIAFAGLIETYVEPGGSEMDTGAILTVNANASIAHIHDRMPVVIAPEDFARWLDCRTLEPRDVADLLKPALPDFFEAIPVSDLVNKVANTGPEIQDMGIVEPGKVRRQKPGADDSQMTLF
;
A
#
# COMPACT_ATOMS: atom_id res chain seq x y z
N MET A 1 4.82 -8.04 -2.53
CA MET A 1 4.32 -7.34 -1.34
C MET A 1 4.13 -5.95 -1.87
N CYS A 2 2.89 -5.45 -1.88
CA CYS A 2 2.57 -4.21 -2.57
C CYS A 2 3.43 -3.06 -2.04
N GLY A 3 4.44 -2.66 -2.81
CA GLY A 3 5.44 -1.65 -2.43
C GLY A 3 5.38 -0.40 -3.29
N ARG A 4 4.41 -0.33 -4.20
CA ARG A 4 4.16 0.85 -5.02
C ARG A 4 2.72 0.88 -5.47
N PHE A 5 2.10 2.04 -5.46
CA PHE A 5 0.77 2.22 -6.03
C PHE A 5 0.60 3.59 -6.67
N ALA A 6 -0.55 3.84 -7.27
CA ALA A 6 -0.87 5.14 -7.84
C ALA A 6 -2.27 5.60 -7.40
N LEU A 7 -2.44 6.91 -7.34
CA LEU A 7 -3.73 7.59 -7.20
C LEU A 7 -3.76 8.69 -8.27
N THR A 8 -4.36 8.38 -9.42
CA THR A 8 -4.42 9.29 -10.58
C THR A 8 -5.78 9.95 -10.75
N ALA A 9 -6.78 9.53 -9.96
CA ALA A 9 -8.08 10.18 -9.93
C ALA A 9 -8.04 11.55 -9.26
N THR A 10 -9.03 12.38 -9.57
CA THR A 10 -9.15 13.71 -8.99
C THR A 10 -9.56 13.66 -7.51
N PRO A 11 -9.37 14.75 -6.76
CA PRO A 11 -9.91 14.89 -5.41
C PRO A 11 -11.42 14.59 -5.36
N ASP A 12 -12.22 15.12 -6.29
CA ASP A 12 -13.67 14.90 -6.35
C ASP A 12 -14.04 13.42 -6.55
N GLN A 13 -13.38 12.74 -7.48
CA GLN A 13 -13.60 11.31 -7.72
C GLN A 13 -13.23 10.48 -6.48
N THR A 14 -12.17 10.87 -5.80
CA THR A 14 -11.68 10.21 -4.58
C THR A 14 -12.62 10.45 -3.40
N ALA A 15 -13.11 11.68 -3.22
CA ALA A 15 -14.09 12.05 -2.21
C ALA A 15 -15.41 11.32 -2.45
N ALA A 16 -15.87 11.26 -3.70
CA ALA A 16 -17.08 10.55 -4.09
C ALA A 16 -17.00 9.05 -3.79
N LEU A 17 -15.90 8.37 -4.13
CA LEU A 17 -15.69 6.96 -3.77
C LEU A 17 -15.76 6.76 -2.26
N LEU A 18 -15.01 7.57 -1.51
CA LEU A 18 -14.84 7.37 -0.07
C LEU A 18 -16.03 7.91 0.75
N GLY A 19 -16.96 8.62 0.14
CA GLY A 19 -18.06 9.29 0.84
C GLY A 19 -17.56 10.39 1.77
N LEU A 20 -16.65 11.23 1.29
CA LEU A 20 -16.11 12.40 2.00
C LEU A 20 -16.80 13.68 1.50
N ALA A 21 -16.83 14.72 2.33
CA ALA A 21 -17.47 16.00 1.97
C ALA A 21 -16.65 16.73 0.91
N GLU A 22 -15.37 16.94 1.20
CA GLU A 22 -14.42 17.62 0.34
C GLU A 22 -13.02 17.12 0.69
N LEU A 23 -12.13 17.14 -0.30
CA LEU A 23 -10.71 16.89 -0.13
C LEU A 23 -9.96 18.13 -0.62
N GLU A 24 -8.88 18.47 0.08
CA GLU A 24 -7.94 19.46 -0.44
C GLU A 24 -7.41 19.03 -1.82
N ASP A 25 -7.10 20.01 -2.67
CA ASP A 25 -6.59 19.71 -4.00
C ASP A 25 -5.23 18.99 -3.92
N PHE A 26 -5.08 17.93 -4.72
CA PHE A 26 -3.84 17.18 -4.82
C PHE A 26 -3.60 16.70 -6.25
N PRO A 27 -2.33 16.66 -6.70
CA PRO A 27 -2.01 16.22 -8.04
C PRO A 27 -2.19 14.70 -8.17
N ALA A 28 -2.42 14.24 -9.39
CA ALA A 28 -2.30 12.83 -9.73
C ALA A 28 -0.89 12.31 -9.39
N ARG A 29 -0.82 11.17 -8.69
CA ARG A 29 0.44 10.54 -8.27
C ARG A 29 0.55 9.16 -8.89
N TYR A 30 1.42 9.05 -9.89
CA TYR A 30 1.62 7.81 -10.65
C TYR A 30 2.54 6.80 -9.95
N ASN A 31 3.33 7.23 -8.95
CA ASN A 31 4.39 6.42 -8.36
C ASN A 31 4.55 6.63 -6.84
N ILE A 32 3.53 6.27 -6.07
CA ILE A 32 3.49 6.43 -4.61
C ILE A 32 4.32 5.35 -3.94
N ALA A 33 5.40 5.74 -3.27
CA ALA A 33 6.35 4.85 -2.62
C ALA A 33 6.19 4.85 -1.08
N PRO A 34 6.73 3.82 -0.40
CA PRO A 34 6.85 3.80 1.05
C PRO A 34 7.45 5.10 1.61
N THR A 35 7.11 5.38 2.86
CA THR A 35 7.49 6.55 3.65
C THR A 35 6.90 7.87 3.20
N GLN A 36 6.28 7.93 2.01
CA GLN A 36 5.56 9.11 1.56
C GLN A 36 4.22 9.25 2.31
N PRO A 37 3.70 10.48 2.46
CA PRO A 37 2.33 10.68 2.93
C PRO A 37 1.35 10.13 1.90
N VAL A 38 0.31 9.46 2.36
CA VAL A 38 -0.78 8.92 1.54
C VAL A 38 -2.12 9.28 2.17
N LEU A 39 -3.12 9.51 1.33
CA LEU A 39 -4.48 9.74 1.79
C LEU A 39 -5.02 8.43 2.38
N MET A 40 -5.62 8.49 3.55
CA MET A 40 -6.40 7.39 4.13
C MET A 40 -7.70 7.94 4.68
N ALA A 41 -8.80 7.22 4.48
CA ALA A 41 -10.09 7.54 5.08
C ALA A 41 -10.40 6.60 6.25
N LEU A 42 -10.95 7.15 7.31
CA LEU A 42 -11.35 6.44 8.52
C LEU A 42 -12.75 6.87 8.95
N SER A 43 -13.35 6.15 9.89
CA SER A 43 -14.58 6.60 10.54
C SER A 43 -14.38 7.99 11.15
N GLY A 44 -15.31 8.88 10.86
CA GLY A 44 -15.37 10.22 11.43
C GLY A 44 -15.83 10.21 12.89
N PRO A 45 -15.85 11.39 13.53
CA PRO A 45 -16.42 11.55 14.87
C PRO A 45 -17.90 11.15 14.88
N PRO A 46 -18.46 10.76 16.06
CA PRO A 46 -19.89 10.50 16.17
C PRO A 46 -20.70 11.70 15.66
N ARG A 47 -21.68 11.44 14.80
CA ARG A 47 -22.54 12.48 14.26
C ARG A 47 -23.64 12.82 15.26
N MET A 48 -23.96 14.11 15.40
CA MET A 48 -25.17 14.53 16.10
C MET A 48 -26.42 14.08 15.31
N PRO A 49 -27.53 13.72 15.98
CA PRO A 49 -28.79 13.44 15.30
C PRO A 49 -29.19 14.59 14.36
N GLY A 50 -29.52 14.28 13.10
CA GLY A 50 -29.87 15.28 12.08
C GLY A 50 -28.69 15.92 11.34
N SER A 51 -27.44 15.50 11.60
CA SER A 51 -26.27 15.97 10.87
C SER A 51 -26.18 15.39 9.45
N ASN A 52 -25.96 16.26 8.47
CA ASN A 52 -25.67 15.90 7.08
C ASN A 52 -24.17 15.76 6.78
N PHE A 53 -23.30 15.93 7.78
CA PHE A 53 -21.87 15.68 7.59
C PHE A 53 -21.61 14.20 7.31
N PRO A 54 -20.59 13.89 6.48
CA PRO A 54 -20.16 12.52 6.27
C PRO A 54 -19.77 11.83 7.59
N ASP A 55 -19.91 10.52 7.61
CA ASP A 55 -19.48 9.67 8.73
C ASP A 55 -18.01 9.22 8.62
N ARG A 56 -17.26 9.83 7.70
CA ARG A 56 -15.86 9.53 7.39
C ARG A 56 -15.05 10.80 7.31
N GLN A 57 -13.77 10.68 7.60
CA GLN A 57 -12.80 11.75 7.47
C GLN A 57 -11.55 11.24 6.75
N ALA A 58 -10.90 12.13 6.01
CA ALA A 58 -9.62 11.88 5.39
C ALA A 58 -8.47 12.36 6.27
N MET A 59 -7.34 11.66 6.20
CA MET A 59 -6.09 12.03 6.85
C MET A 59 -4.92 11.76 5.91
N LEU A 60 -3.88 12.58 6.01
CA LEU A 60 -2.58 12.26 5.41
C LEU A 60 -1.77 11.44 6.40
N VAL A 61 -1.38 10.25 5.97
CA VAL A 61 -0.71 9.25 6.80
C VAL A 61 0.60 8.85 6.16
N ARG A 62 1.68 8.78 6.93
CA ARG A 62 2.94 8.26 6.43
C ARG A 62 2.82 6.76 6.15
N TRP A 63 3.05 6.33 4.90
CA TRP A 63 3.00 4.90 4.57
C TRP A 63 4.23 4.14 5.10
N GLY A 64 4.04 3.38 6.16
CA GLY A 64 5.07 2.68 6.91
C GLY A 64 4.78 2.84 8.39
N LEU A 65 4.00 1.91 8.92
CA LEU A 65 3.45 1.90 10.27
C LEU A 65 4.58 1.80 11.31
N ILE A 66 4.48 2.63 12.35
CA ILE A 66 5.37 2.60 13.50
C ILE A 66 4.50 2.28 14.72
N PRO A 67 4.67 1.09 15.34
CA PRO A 67 3.94 0.77 16.56
C PRO A 67 4.28 1.73 17.70
N THR A 68 3.30 2.02 18.54
CA THR A 68 3.39 3.01 19.65
C THR A 68 4.48 2.69 20.69
N TRP A 69 4.92 1.43 20.79
CA TRP A 69 5.94 0.99 21.73
C TRP A 69 7.38 1.13 21.20
N VAL A 70 7.57 1.52 19.93
CA VAL A 70 8.89 1.70 19.33
C VAL A 70 9.59 2.93 19.90
N LYS A 71 10.81 2.75 20.41
CA LYS A 71 11.60 3.86 20.97
C LYS A 71 12.57 4.49 19.98
N ASP A 72 13.22 3.66 19.15
CA ASP A 72 14.10 4.12 18.08
C ASP A 72 13.56 3.64 16.73
N THR A 73 13.13 4.59 15.90
CA THR A 73 12.56 4.33 14.58
C THR A 73 13.61 3.94 13.54
N ARG A 74 14.90 4.24 13.79
CA ARG A 74 16.00 3.96 12.86
C ARG A 74 16.39 2.49 12.84
N GLU A 75 16.24 1.81 13.96
CA GLU A 75 16.53 0.37 14.10
C GLU A 75 15.31 -0.50 13.81
N PHE A 76 14.13 0.10 13.67
CA PHE A 76 12.87 -0.62 13.46
C PHE A 76 12.61 -0.88 11.97
N PRO A 77 12.19 -2.10 11.58
CA PRO A 77 11.88 -2.41 10.19
C PRO A 77 10.71 -1.58 9.67
N LEU A 78 10.77 -1.20 8.40
CA LEU A 78 9.72 -0.46 7.73
C LEU A 78 8.48 -1.34 7.48
N LEU A 79 7.41 -1.14 8.26
CA LEU A 79 6.17 -1.90 8.14
C LEU A 79 5.17 -1.22 7.18
N ILE A 80 5.35 -1.43 5.89
CA ILE A 80 4.43 -0.90 4.86
C ILE A 80 3.19 -1.77 4.63
N ASN A 81 3.29 -3.06 4.93
CA ASN A 81 2.24 -4.03 4.72
C ASN A 81 1.99 -4.86 5.98
N ALA A 82 0.73 -5.20 6.21
CA ALA A 82 0.30 -6.17 7.22
C ALA A 82 -0.28 -7.39 6.52
N ARG A 83 0.14 -8.60 6.92
CA ARG A 83 -0.46 -9.84 6.40
C ARG A 83 -1.75 -10.12 7.16
N SER A 84 -2.89 -10.15 6.46
CA SER A 84 -4.21 -10.29 7.06
C SER A 84 -4.33 -11.52 7.97
N GLU A 85 -3.69 -12.63 7.60
CA GLU A 85 -3.73 -13.91 8.32
C GLU A 85 -3.19 -13.83 9.76
N GLY A 86 -2.35 -12.83 10.07
CA GLY A 86 -1.77 -12.66 11.40
C GLY A 86 -1.85 -11.24 11.95
N ALA A 87 -2.53 -10.32 11.26
CA ALA A 87 -2.60 -8.92 11.67
C ALA A 87 -3.30 -8.74 13.04
N ILE A 88 -4.29 -9.58 13.34
CA ILE A 88 -5.07 -9.53 14.58
C ILE A 88 -4.22 -9.89 15.82
N GLU A 89 -3.22 -10.76 15.66
CA GLU A 89 -2.41 -11.26 16.78
C GLU A 89 -1.09 -10.50 16.95
N LYS A 90 -0.51 -10.00 15.84
CA LYS A 90 0.81 -9.37 15.86
C LYS A 90 0.80 -8.07 16.65
N ALA A 91 1.73 -7.94 17.60
CA ALA A 91 1.86 -6.75 18.45
C ALA A 91 1.96 -5.42 17.68
N SER A 92 2.52 -5.44 16.47
CA SER A 92 2.63 -4.25 15.61
C SER A 92 1.30 -3.79 15.02
N PHE A 93 0.29 -4.66 14.91
CA PHE A 93 -0.93 -4.38 14.15
C PHE A 93 -2.23 -4.63 14.94
N LYS A 94 -2.19 -5.41 16.02
CA LYS A 94 -3.41 -5.83 16.76
C LYS A 94 -4.25 -4.67 17.26
N ALA A 95 -3.62 -3.60 17.75
CA ALA A 95 -4.31 -2.41 18.25
C ALA A 95 -4.97 -1.65 17.09
N ALA A 96 -4.21 -1.35 16.04
CA ALA A 96 -4.72 -0.72 14.82
C ALA A 96 -5.87 -1.52 14.18
N MET A 97 -5.76 -2.85 14.10
CA MET A 97 -6.80 -3.72 13.55
C MET A 97 -8.11 -3.62 14.34
N ARG A 98 -8.02 -3.41 15.66
CA ARG A 98 -9.20 -3.26 16.53
C ARG A 98 -9.79 -1.86 16.48
N HIS A 99 -8.95 -0.82 16.41
CA HIS A 99 -9.38 0.55 16.71
C HIS A 99 -9.20 1.58 15.59
N ARG A 100 -8.41 1.27 14.57
CA ARG A 100 -7.87 2.25 13.60
C ARG A 100 -7.81 1.68 12.19
N ARG A 101 -8.89 1.03 11.77
CA ARG A 101 -9.06 0.56 10.39
C ARG A 101 -9.32 1.74 9.46
N ALA A 102 -8.76 1.67 8.26
CA ALA A 102 -8.81 2.74 7.27
C ALA A 102 -8.99 2.19 5.85
N LEU A 103 -9.36 3.06 4.93
CA LEU A 103 -9.44 2.83 3.50
C LEU A 103 -8.36 3.65 2.80
N VAL A 104 -7.57 3.01 1.92
CA VAL A 104 -6.52 3.68 1.14
C VAL A 104 -6.97 3.73 -0.32
N PRO A 105 -7.38 4.88 -0.85
CA PRO A 105 -7.80 4.98 -2.25
C PRO A 105 -6.60 4.77 -3.18
N ALA A 106 -6.83 4.03 -4.27
CA ALA A 106 -5.83 3.80 -5.30
C ALA A 106 -6.49 3.60 -6.66
N SER A 107 -5.78 3.97 -7.71
CA SER A 107 -6.12 3.65 -9.11
C SER A 107 -5.63 2.26 -9.51
N GLY A 108 -4.78 1.65 -8.68
CA GLY A 108 -4.10 0.38 -8.93
C GLY A 108 -2.76 0.34 -8.19
N PHE A 109 -2.02 -0.75 -8.34
CA PHE A 109 -0.73 -0.98 -7.70
C PHE A 109 0.28 -1.59 -8.66
N TYR A 110 1.55 -1.57 -8.28
CA TYR A 110 2.60 -2.22 -9.07
C TYR A 110 3.17 -3.42 -8.33
N GLU A 111 3.44 -4.48 -9.07
CA GLU A 111 4.20 -5.64 -8.61
C GLU A 111 5.23 -6.05 -9.65
N TRP A 112 6.30 -6.67 -9.17
CA TRP A 112 7.38 -7.16 -10.02
C TRP A 112 7.31 -8.67 -10.08
N GLN A 113 7.32 -9.19 -11.30
CA GLN A 113 7.36 -10.63 -11.49
C GLN A 113 8.62 -11.21 -10.86
N GLN A 114 8.45 -12.16 -9.95
CA GLN A 114 9.57 -12.82 -9.28
C GLN A 114 10.37 -13.64 -10.30
N SER A 115 11.48 -13.09 -10.80
CA SER A 115 12.42 -13.85 -11.61
C SER A 115 13.37 -14.62 -10.68
N GLY A 116 13.34 -15.96 -10.71
CA GLY A 116 14.12 -16.84 -9.83
C GLY A 116 15.65 -16.74 -9.94
N SER A 117 16.19 -15.76 -10.68
CA SER A 117 17.60 -15.59 -10.97
C SER A 117 18.21 -14.29 -10.42
N GLY A 118 17.58 -13.64 -9.43
CA GLY A 118 18.08 -12.37 -8.85
C GLY A 118 18.09 -11.19 -9.83
N LYS A 119 17.40 -11.31 -10.97
CA LYS A 119 17.24 -10.24 -11.97
C LYS A 119 16.13 -9.28 -11.54
N LYS A 120 16.14 -8.06 -12.07
CA LYS A 120 15.00 -7.16 -11.94
C LYS A 120 13.84 -7.74 -12.76
N GLY A 121 12.79 -8.15 -12.07
CA GLY A 121 11.58 -8.69 -12.70
C GLY A 121 10.87 -7.65 -13.57
N GLN A 122 10.10 -8.12 -14.54
CA GLN A 122 9.16 -7.27 -15.29
C GLN A 122 8.19 -6.60 -14.29
N PRO A 123 8.12 -5.25 -14.25
CA PRO A 123 7.08 -4.58 -13.48
C PRO A 123 5.74 -4.66 -14.21
N TYR A 124 4.67 -4.83 -13.45
CA TYR A 124 3.30 -4.82 -13.92
C TYR A 124 2.53 -3.71 -13.22
N TRP A 125 1.79 -2.93 -13.99
CA TRP A 125 0.73 -2.07 -13.51
C TRP A 125 -0.55 -2.89 -13.38
N ILE A 126 -1.01 -3.10 -12.15
CA ILE A 126 -2.17 -3.91 -11.83
C ILE A 126 -3.31 -2.98 -11.43
N ARG A 127 -4.38 -2.96 -12.21
CA ARG A 127 -5.51 -2.04 -12.04
C ARG A 127 -6.86 -2.73 -12.23
N PRO A 128 -7.97 -2.16 -11.72
CA PRO A 128 -9.30 -2.72 -11.97
C PRO A 128 -9.54 -2.83 -13.47
N ARG A 129 -10.00 -4.01 -13.94
CA ARG A 129 -10.20 -4.31 -15.37
C ARG A 129 -11.13 -3.31 -16.07
N HIS A 130 -12.14 -2.83 -15.35
CA HIS A 130 -13.14 -1.88 -15.88
C HIS A 130 -12.79 -0.42 -15.57
N GLY A 131 -11.56 -0.17 -15.12
CA GLY A 131 -11.15 1.15 -14.63
C GLY A 131 -11.81 1.53 -13.30
N GLY A 132 -11.70 2.81 -12.95
CA GLY A 132 -12.22 3.34 -11.70
C GLY A 132 -11.23 3.26 -10.53
N LEU A 133 -11.72 3.70 -9.36
CA LEU A 133 -10.95 3.70 -8.12
C LEU A 133 -11.31 2.49 -7.26
N ILE A 134 -10.33 2.05 -6.49
CA ILE A 134 -10.48 1.02 -5.45
C ILE A 134 -10.02 1.58 -4.11
N ALA A 135 -10.45 0.93 -3.04
CA ALA A 135 -9.94 1.22 -1.70
C ALA A 135 -9.29 -0.04 -1.12
N PHE A 136 -8.03 0.06 -0.76
CA PHE A 136 -7.35 -0.98 -0.01
C PHE A 136 -7.71 -0.92 1.47
N ALA A 137 -7.77 -2.08 2.12
CA ALA A 137 -7.85 -2.15 3.57
C ALA A 137 -6.53 -1.65 4.18
N GLY A 138 -6.60 -0.61 4.99
CA GLY A 138 -5.47 0.01 5.67
C GLY A 138 -5.61 -0.05 7.19
N LEU A 139 -4.48 0.14 7.88
CA LEU A 139 -4.37 0.29 9.32
C LEU A 139 -3.57 1.55 9.62
N ILE A 140 -3.96 2.31 10.65
CA ILE A 140 -3.29 3.54 11.08
C ILE A 140 -2.89 3.42 12.56
N GLU A 141 -1.75 4.01 12.92
CA GLU A 141 -1.36 4.30 14.31
C GLU A 141 -0.83 5.73 14.41
N THR A 142 -1.10 6.40 15.54
CA THR A 142 -0.41 7.64 15.88
C THR A 142 0.81 7.26 16.69
N TYR A 143 1.98 7.53 16.13
CA TYR A 143 3.24 7.35 16.81
C TYR A 143 3.63 8.63 17.53
N VAL A 144 3.98 8.52 18.81
CA VAL A 144 4.50 9.63 19.62
C VAL A 144 6.00 9.42 19.79
N GLU A 145 6.79 10.33 19.24
CA GLU A 145 8.25 10.33 19.42
C GLU A 145 8.61 10.66 20.86
N PRO A 146 9.78 10.21 21.37
CA PRO A 146 10.26 10.56 22.71
C PRO A 146 10.33 12.07 22.98
N GLY A 147 10.48 12.89 21.94
CA GLY A 147 10.48 14.35 22.01
C GLY A 147 9.08 15.00 22.07
N GLY A 148 8.01 14.21 22.00
CA GLY A 148 6.61 14.68 22.07
C GLY A 148 5.96 15.01 20.72
N SER A 149 6.69 14.91 19.61
CA SER A 149 6.11 15.03 18.27
C SER A 149 5.22 13.83 17.94
N GLU A 150 4.08 14.08 17.32
CA GLU A 150 3.17 13.03 16.85
C GLU A 150 3.26 12.85 15.34
N MET A 151 3.10 11.60 14.88
CA MET A 151 3.07 11.26 13.47
C MET A 151 2.08 10.14 13.22
N ASP A 152 1.12 10.37 12.33
CA ASP A 152 0.24 9.31 11.85
C ASP A 152 0.97 8.44 10.81
N THR A 153 0.99 7.15 11.08
CA THR A 153 1.66 6.14 10.26
C THR A 153 0.69 5.02 9.92
N GLY A 154 0.88 4.37 8.77
CA GLY A 154 -0.08 3.37 8.33
C GLY A 154 0.50 2.27 7.46
N ALA A 155 -0.23 1.16 7.37
CA ALA A 155 0.12 0.00 6.56
C ALA A 155 -1.08 -0.48 5.74
N ILE A 156 -0.81 -1.12 4.61
CA ILE A 156 -1.83 -1.74 3.77
C ILE A 156 -1.93 -3.23 4.12
N LEU A 157 -3.15 -3.75 4.26
CA LEU A 157 -3.39 -5.16 4.46
C LEU A 157 -3.24 -5.93 3.15
N THR A 158 -2.63 -7.10 3.25
CA THR A 158 -2.37 -7.99 2.11
C THR A 158 -2.85 -9.39 2.41
N VAL A 159 -3.20 -10.12 1.36
CA VAL A 159 -3.60 -11.54 1.35
C VAL A 159 -2.79 -12.29 0.30
N ASN A 160 -2.90 -13.63 0.30
CA ASN A 160 -2.36 -14.43 -0.80
C ASN A 160 -2.96 -13.97 -2.13
N ALA A 161 -2.12 -13.89 -3.16
CA ALA A 161 -2.59 -13.59 -4.50
C ALA A 161 -3.52 -14.68 -5.02
N ASN A 162 -4.54 -14.28 -5.77
CA ASN A 162 -5.36 -15.21 -6.55
C ASN A 162 -4.58 -15.76 -7.76
N ALA A 163 -5.17 -16.71 -8.48
CA ALA A 163 -4.52 -17.36 -9.62
C ALA A 163 -4.08 -16.39 -10.74
N SER A 164 -4.79 -15.27 -10.92
CA SER A 164 -4.45 -14.29 -11.96
C SER A 164 -3.25 -13.43 -11.60
N ILE A 165 -2.92 -13.24 -10.32
CA ILE A 165 -1.76 -12.44 -9.88
C ILE A 165 -0.60 -13.30 -9.35
N ALA A 166 -0.86 -14.55 -8.96
CA ALA A 166 0.14 -15.44 -8.35
C ALA A 166 1.39 -15.70 -9.22
N HIS A 167 1.26 -15.59 -10.55
CA HIS A 167 2.39 -15.71 -11.49
C HIS A 167 3.30 -14.48 -11.54
N ILE A 168 2.87 -13.35 -10.95
CA ILE A 168 3.62 -12.11 -10.77
C ILE A 168 4.18 -12.07 -9.35
N HIS A 169 3.32 -12.18 -8.34
CA HIS A 169 3.69 -12.14 -6.93
C HIS A 169 2.75 -13.00 -6.09
N ASP A 170 3.24 -13.60 -5.01
CA ASP A 170 2.45 -14.43 -4.07
C ASP A 170 1.45 -13.65 -3.20
N ARG A 171 1.44 -12.31 -3.26
CA ARG A 171 0.63 -11.44 -2.40
C ARG A 171 -0.04 -10.34 -3.21
N MET A 172 -1.21 -9.92 -2.76
CA MET A 172 -1.95 -8.78 -3.29
C MET A 172 -2.59 -7.96 -2.14
N PRO A 173 -2.87 -6.66 -2.34
CA PRO A 173 -3.60 -5.88 -1.35
C PRO A 173 -5.04 -6.38 -1.21
N VAL A 174 -5.60 -6.24 -0.01
CA VAL A 174 -7.03 -6.47 0.23
C VAL A 174 -7.80 -5.28 -0.30
N VAL A 175 -8.77 -5.53 -1.18
CA VAL A 175 -9.71 -4.51 -1.67
C VAL A 175 -11.00 -4.63 -0.87
N ILE A 176 -11.46 -3.52 -0.29
CA ILE A 176 -12.78 -3.46 0.35
C ILE A 176 -13.77 -2.93 -0.70
N ALA A 177 -14.94 -3.56 -0.81
CA ALA A 177 -15.98 -3.09 -1.71
C ALA A 177 -16.71 -1.87 -1.11
N PRO A 178 -17.23 -0.93 -1.92
CA PRO A 178 -17.90 0.27 -1.41
C PRO A 178 -19.05 -0.02 -0.43
N GLU A 179 -19.81 -1.08 -0.67
CA GLU A 179 -20.89 -1.57 0.20
C GLU A 179 -20.41 -1.99 1.59
N ASP A 180 -19.14 -2.40 1.73
CA ASP A 180 -18.53 -2.85 2.98
C ASP A 180 -17.73 -1.76 3.71
N PHE A 181 -17.63 -0.54 3.16
CA PHE A 181 -16.83 0.55 3.76
C PHE A 181 -17.26 0.88 5.19
N ALA A 182 -18.56 1.02 5.43
CA ALA A 182 -19.07 1.33 6.77
C ALA A 182 -18.73 0.21 7.76
N ARG A 183 -18.92 -1.04 7.34
CA ARG A 183 -18.62 -2.23 8.15
C ARG A 183 -17.13 -2.35 8.45
N TRP A 184 -16.27 -2.13 7.45
CA TRP A 184 -14.82 -2.14 7.64
C TRP A 184 -14.37 -1.03 8.60
N LEU A 185 -14.91 0.19 8.49
CA LEU A 185 -14.48 1.33 9.29
C LEU A 185 -15.07 1.37 10.71
N ASP A 186 -16.11 0.59 11.01
CA ASP A 186 -16.74 0.57 12.33
C ASP A 186 -15.91 -0.19 13.37
N CYS A 187 -14.90 0.48 13.92
CA CYS A 187 -14.09 -0.02 15.03
C CYS A 187 -14.76 0.13 16.42
N ARG A 188 -15.98 0.67 16.50
CA ARG A 188 -16.69 0.89 17.77
C ARG A 188 -17.59 -0.27 18.12
N THR A 189 -18.28 -0.83 17.12
CA THR A 189 -19.25 -1.91 17.31
C THR A 189 -18.76 -3.26 16.77
N LEU A 190 -17.81 -3.26 15.82
CA LEU A 190 -17.30 -4.47 15.18
C LEU A 190 -15.85 -4.77 15.57
N GLU A 191 -15.63 -5.98 16.05
CA GLU A 191 -14.33 -6.53 16.34
C GLU A 191 -13.65 -7.07 15.07
N PRO A 192 -12.32 -7.26 15.07
CA PRO A 192 -11.61 -7.78 13.89
C PRO A 192 -12.17 -9.09 13.32
N ARG A 193 -12.71 -9.96 14.18
CA ARG A 193 -13.34 -11.23 13.77
C ARG A 193 -14.61 -11.01 12.96
N ASP A 194 -15.33 -9.91 13.19
CA ASP A 194 -16.63 -9.62 12.58
C ASP A 194 -16.47 -9.05 11.16
N VAL A 195 -15.23 -8.76 10.74
CA VAL A 195 -14.88 -8.24 9.41
C VAL A 195 -13.85 -9.14 8.70
N ALA A 196 -13.55 -10.32 9.25
CA ALA A 196 -12.53 -11.21 8.72
C ALA A 196 -12.87 -11.74 7.32
N ASP A 197 -14.16 -11.89 6.99
CA ASP A 197 -14.67 -12.28 5.68
C ASP A 197 -14.41 -11.24 4.57
N LEU A 198 -14.10 -9.99 4.94
CA LEU A 198 -13.66 -8.94 4.01
C LEU A 198 -12.18 -9.10 3.63
N LEU A 199 -11.38 -9.79 4.46
CA LEU A 199 -9.94 -9.96 4.28
C LEU A 199 -9.61 -11.14 3.35
N LYS A 200 -10.14 -11.09 2.13
CA LYS A 200 -9.98 -12.12 1.10
C LYS A 200 -9.38 -11.53 -0.18
N PRO A 201 -8.74 -12.34 -1.04
CA PRO A 201 -8.27 -11.87 -2.34
C PRO A 201 -9.45 -11.39 -3.19
N ALA A 202 -9.20 -10.38 -4.02
CA ALA A 202 -10.17 -9.97 -5.03
C ALA A 202 -10.46 -11.13 -6.02
N LEU A 203 -11.61 -11.08 -6.68
CA LEU A 203 -11.98 -12.09 -7.69
C LEU A 203 -10.90 -12.18 -8.78
N PRO A 204 -10.64 -13.37 -9.35
CA PRO A 204 -9.57 -13.57 -10.33
C PRO A 204 -9.62 -12.64 -11.56
N ASP A 205 -10.80 -12.20 -11.98
CA ASP A 205 -11.03 -11.33 -13.13
C ASP A 205 -11.12 -9.83 -12.79
N PHE A 206 -11.12 -9.48 -11.50
CA PHE A 206 -11.25 -8.11 -11.01
C PHE A 206 -10.12 -7.19 -11.49
N PHE A 207 -8.90 -7.72 -11.48
CA PHE A 207 -7.71 -7.01 -11.92
C PHE A 207 -7.28 -7.42 -13.33
N GLU A 208 -6.71 -6.45 -14.05
CA GLU A 208 -5.83 -6.71 -15.18
C GLU A 208 -4.40 -6.31 -14.82
N ALA A 209 -3.42 -7.02 -15.39
CA ALA A 209 -2.00 -6.75 -15.19
C ALA A 209 -1.37 -6.36 -16.53
N ILE A 210 -0.84 -5.15 -16.61
CA ILE A 210 -0.25 -4.57 -17.82
C ILE A 210 1.26 -4.45 -17.60
N PRO A 211 2.11 -5.06 -18.45
CA PRO A 211 3.54 -4.91 -18.31
C PRO A 211 3.96 -3.48 -18.66
N VAL A 212 4.73 -2.84 -17.77
CA VAL A 212 5.20 -1.46 -17.93
C VAL A 212 6.72 -1.37 -17.99
N SER A 213 7.23 -0.21 -18.38
CA SER A 213 8.68 0.03 -18.41
C SER A 213 9.31 -0.01 -17.01
N ASP A 214 10.64 -0.11 -16.96
CA ASP A 214 11.40 -0.11 -15.70
C ASP A 214 11.49 1.29 -15.04
N LEU A 215 10.86 2.32 -15.65
CA LEU A 215 10.76 3.67 -15.12
C LEU A 215 10.16 3.71 -13.71
N VAL A 216 9.19 2.83 -13.43
CA VAL A 216 8.56 2.73 -12.10
C VAL A 216 9.56 2.44 -10.98
N ASN A 217 10.70 1.80 -11.28
CA ASN A 217 11.70 1.43 -10.29
C ASN A 217 12.28 2.65 -9.55
N LYS A 218 12.45 3.77 -10.25
CA LYS A 218 12.98 5.01 -9.66
C LYS A 218 11.83 5.83 -9.09
N VAL A 219 11.81 6.00 -7.77
CA VAL A 219 10.78 6.78 -7.05
C VAL A 219 10.72 8.23 -7.52
N ALA A 220 11.84 8.78 -8.00
CA ALA A 220 11.91 10.14 -8.54
C ALA A 220 11.14 10.32 -9.86
N ASN A 221 10.83 9.22 -10.57
CA ASN A 221 9.97 9.28 -11.73
C ASN A 221 8.52 9.36 -11.23
N THR A 222 7.80 10.42 -11.60
CA THR A 222 6.43 10.67 -11.11
C THR A 222 5.41 10.93 -12.22
N GLY A 223 5.82 10.92 -13.49
CA GLY A 223 4.97 11.23 -14.62
C GLY A 223 4.09 10.07 -15.12
N PRO A 224 3.11 10.37 -15.99
CA PRO A 224 2.19 9.37 -16.55
C PRO A 224 2.88 8.27 -17.37
N GLU A 225 4.03 8.57 -17.98
CA GLU A 225 4.83 7.64 -18.80
C GLU A 225 5.27 6.36 -18.06
N ILE A 226 5.16 6.36 -16.73
CA ILE A 226 5.42 5.19 -15.88
C ILE A 226 4.42 4.06 -16.14
N GLN A 227 3.21 4.41 -16.58
CA GLN A 227 2.14 3.46 -16.86
C GLN A 227 2.10 3.04 -18.34
N ASP A 228 2.99 3.58 -19.17
CA ASP A 228 3.10 3.18 -20.56
C ASP A 228 3.55 1.72 -20.67
N MET A 229 2.93 1.00 -21.60
CA MET A 229 3.28 -0.39 -21.85
C MET A 229 4.77 -0.52 -22.20
N GLY A 230 5.43 -1.46 -21.54
CA GLY A 230 6.85 -1.69 -21.74
C GLY A 230 7.22 -3.12 -21.36
N ILE A 231 7.99 -3.76 -22.22
CA ILE A 231 8.60 -5.05 -21.91
C ILE A 231 10.07 -4.81 -21.58
N VAL A 232 10.45 -5.17 -20.37
CA VAL A 232 11.84 -5.16 -19.93
C VAL A 232 12.50 -6.41 -20.47
N GLU A 233 13.42 -6.25 -21.42
CA GLU A 233 14.23 -7.39 -21.86
C GLU A 233 14.99 -7.98 -20.65
N PRO A 234 15.05 -9.31 -20.50
CA PRO A 234 15.88 -9.93 -19.48
C PRO A 234 17.34 -9.53 -19.72
N GLY A 235 17.83 -8.58 -18.93
CA GLY A 235 19.13 -7.93 -19.17
C GLY A 235 20.27 -8.94 -19.33
N LYS A 236 21.12 -8.71 -20.34
CA LYS A 236 22.41 -9.41 -20.51
C LYS A 236 23.24 -9.27 -19.24
N VAL A 237 23.83 -10.38 -18.80
CA VAL A 237 24.72 -10.45 -17.64
C VAL A 237 25.80 -9.37 -17.78
N ARG A 238 25.77 -8.37 -16.90
CA ARG A 238 26.92 -7.48 -16.73
C ARG A 238 28.03 -8.34 -16.15
N ARG A 239 28.97 -8.78 -16.99
CA ARG A 239 30.21 -9.44 -16.54
C ARG A 239 30.83 -8.56 -15.47
N GLN A 240 30.93 -9.07 -14.24
CA GLN A 240 31.80 -8.47 -13.24
C GLN A 240 33.20 -8.40 -13.86
N LYS A 241 33.83 -7.21 -13.80
CA LYS A 241 35.27 -7.12 -14.05
C LYS A 241 35.95 -8.08 -13.08
N PRO A 242 36.90 -8.94 -13.52
CA PRO A 242 37.72 -9.70 -12.59
C PRO A 242 38.34 -8.72 -11.59
N GLY A 243 38.14 -8.98 -10.30
CA GLY A 243 38.83 -8.24 -9.25
C GLY A 243 40.33 -8.37 -9.47
N ALA A 244 41.05 -7.28 -9.24
CA ALA A 244 42.50 -7.28 -9.25
C ALA A 244 43.01 -8.35 -8.28
N ASP A 245 43.95 -9.14 -8.77
CA ASP A 245 44.64 -10.21 -8.06
C ASP A 245 45.39 -9.61 -6.86
N ASP A 246 44.95 -9.95 -5.64
CA ASP A 246 45.58 -9.50 -4.38
C ASP A 246 46.68 -10.47 -3.95
N SER A 247 47.44 -10.99 -4.93
CA SER A 247 48.58 -11.87 -4.71
C SER A 247 49.89 -11.10 -4.81
N GLN A 248 50.10 -10.09 -3.96
CA GLN A 248 51.41 -9.46 -3.87
C GLN A 248 51.71 -8.89 -2.49
N MET A 249 51.83 -9.73 -1.46
CA MET A 249 52.73 -9.50 -0.32
C MET A 249 53.04 -10.83 0.40
N THR A 250 53.93 -11.62 -0.19
CA THR A 250 54.86 -12.47 0.57
C THR A 250 56.19 -12.43 -0.15
N LEU A 251 57.16 -11.71 0.41
CA LEU A 251 58.58 -12.08 0.51
C LEU A 251 59.41 -10.85 0.95
N PHE A 252 60.13 -11.06 2.05
CA PHE A 252 61.11 -10.21 2.76
C PHE A 252 60.55 -9.20 3.77
#